data_AF-H3CXW2-F1
#
_entry.id   AF-H3CXW2-F1
#
_cell.length_a   1.000
_cell.length_b   1.000
_cell.length_c   1.000
_cell.angle_alpha   90.00
_cell.angle_beta   90.00
_cell.angle_gamma   90.00
#
_symmetry.space_group_name_H-M   'P 1'
#
loop_
_entity.id
_entity.type
_entity.pdbx_description
1 polymer ?
#
loop_
_entity_poly.entity_id
_entity_poly.type
_entity_poly.pdbx_seq_one_letter_code
_entity_poly.pdbx_strand_id
1 'polypeptide(L)'
;MSAVVDDYPHMYIDGQHNGPCKEEQACNGAAGADRVSQMEKSYKDILTELGEDATREGLQRTPLRAAKAMQFLTKGYNESVKEILNDAIFDENHQEVVIVKDIEMFSLCEHHLVPFFGKAHIAYLPNKKVVGLSKLARIVEVYSRRFQVQERLTKQIASAISEALEPAGVAVVG
;
A
#
# COMPACT_ATOMS: atom_id res chain seq x y z
N MET A 1 -37.36 19.59 -8.15
CA MET A 1 -36.48 20.67 -7.64
C MET A 1 -35.29 19.97 -7.02
N SER A 2 -34.19 20.00 -7.75
CA SER A 2 -32.93 19.26 -7.53
C SER A 2 -32.01 20.01 -6.54
N ALA A 3 -30.85 19.40 -6.25
CA ALA A 3 -29.73 19.79 -5.38
C ALA A 3 -29.90 19.26 -3.94
N VAL A 4 -29.04 18.39 -3.41
CA VAL A 4 -27.57 18.47 -3.41
C VAL A 4 -26.95 17.07 -3.61
N VAL A 5 -26.32 16.86 -4.76
CA VAL A 5 -25.36 15.78 -5.03
C VAL A 5 -24.17 16.48 -5.67
N ASP A 6 -23.31 17.07 -4.85
CA ASP A 6 -22.07 17.70 -5.31
C ASP A 6 -21.01 17.53 -4.20
N ASP A 7 -20.12 16.56 -4.42
CA ASP A 7 -18.66 16.62 -4.20
C ASP A 7 -18.08 15.22 -3.96
N TYR A 8 -18.05 14.43 -5.04
CA TYR A 8 -17.08 13.36 -5.25
C TYR A 8 -16.49 13.51 -6.66
N PRO A 9 -15.53 14.41 -6.87
CA PRO A 9 -14.84 14.48 -8.15
C PRO A 9 -13.68 13.46 -8.15
N HIS A 10 -13.67 12.60 -9.18
CA HIS A 10 -12.57 11.74 -9.63
C HIS A 10 -12.50 10.28 -9.12
N MET A 11 -13.58 9.53 -9.34
CA MET A 11 -13.47 8.11 -9.75
C MET A 11 -14.38 7.82 -10.95
N TYR A 12 -14.21 8.59 -12.02
CA TYR A 12 -14.58 8.15 -13.36
C TYR A 12 -13.30 7.82 -14.11
N ILE A 13 -13.08 6.53 -14.39
CA ILE A 13 -12.13 6.12 -15.41
C ILE A 13 -12.81 6.45 -16.74
N ASP A 14 -12.59 7.67 -17.23
CA ASP A 14 -12.93 8.03 -18.60
C ASP A 14 -12.13 7.12 -19.54
N GLY A 15 -12.87 6.25 -20.23
CA GLY A 15 -12.35 5.47 -21.33
C GLY A 15 -12.02 6.41 -22.48
N GLN A 16 -10.79 6.93 -22.52
CA GLN A 16 -10.07 7.39 -23.71
C GLN A 16 -8.70 7.94 -23.28
N HIS A 17 -7.75 7.07 -22.98
CA HIS A 17 -6.32 7.39 -23.02
C HIS A 17 -5.58 6.27 -23.76
N ASN A 18 -5.60 6.36 -25.10
CA ASN A 18 -4.61 5.70 -25.94
C ASN A 18 -3.28 6.47 -25.80
N GLY A 19 -2.51 6.09 -24.78
CA GLY A 19 -1.12 6.50 -24.60
C GLY A 19 -0.33 5.33 -24.04
N PRO A 20 0.91 5.07 -24.52
CA PRO A 20 1.69 3.95 -24.00
C PRO A 20 2.05 4.28 -22.55
N CYS A 21 1.58 3.46 -21.61
CA CYS A 21 2.06 3.47 -20.23
C CYS A 21 3.59 3.27 -20.26
N LYS A 22 4.34 4.36 -20.17
CA LYS A 22 5.79 4.33 -19.93
C LYS A 22 6.04 4.16 -18.44
N GLU A 23 5.80 2.96 -17.93
CA GLU A 23 6.29 2.50 -16.63
C GLU A 23 6.81 1.07 -16.80
N GLU A 24 7.95 0.97 -17.50
CA GLU A 24 8.60 -0.31 -17.82
C GLU A 24 9.83 -0.59 -16.93
N GLN A 25 10.00 0.14 -15.82
CA GLN A 25 11.13 -0.03 -14.91
C GLN A 25 10.71 -0.12 -13.45
N ALA A 26 10.17 -1.28 -13.06
CA ALA A 26 10.29 -1.82 -11.69
C ALA A 26 9.78 -3.28 -11.58
N CYS A 27 10.09 -4.16 -12.55
CA CYS A 27 9.84 -5.59 -12.38
C CYS A 27 11.14 -6.36 -12.58
N ASN A 28 11.86 -6.59 -11.49
CA ASN A 28 13.09 -7.38 -11.47
C ASN A 28 12.83 -8.82 -12.00
N GLY A 29 13.50 -9.15 -13.10
CA GLY A 29 13.86 -10.53 -13.51
C GLY A 29 12.76 -11.41 -14.10
N ALA A 30 13.16 -12.39 -14.92
CA ALA A 30 12.30 -13.41 -15.54
C ALA A 30 11.38 -14.15 -14.54
N ALA A 31 11.79 -14.26 -13.27
CA ALA A 31 10.99 -14.86 -12.19
C ALA A 31 9.78 -14.00 -11.76
N GLY A 32 9.78 -12.70 -12.03
CA GLY A 32 8.62 -11.82 -11.82
C GLY A 32 7.57 -12.00 -12.92
N ALA A 33 8.02 -12.11 -14.18
CA ALA A 33 7.15 -12.33 -15.34
C ALA A 33 6.44 -13.69 -15.30
N ASP A 34 7.14 -14.74 -14.86
CA ASP A 34 6.54 -16.08 -14.70
C ASP A 34 5.44 -16.10 -13.62
N ARG A 35 5.68 -15.43 -12.47
CA ARG A 35 4.66 -15.29 -11.41
C ARG A 35 3.40 -14.55 -11.88
N VAL A 36 3.55 -13.45 -12.63
CA VAL A 36 2.39 -12.73 -13.21
C VAL A 36 1.59 -13.65 -14.14
N SER A 37 2.29 -14.41 -14.98
CA SER A 37 1.67 -15.32 -15.94
C SER A 37 0.87 -16.44 -15.25
N GLN A 38 1.36 -16.94 -14.12
CA GLN A 38 0.64 -17.94 -13.31
C GLN A 38 -0.58 -17.34 -12.61
N MET A 39 -0.44 -16.16 -11.98
CA MET A 39 -1.57 -15.46 -11.37
C MET A 39 -2.65 -15.08 -12.38
N GLU A 40 -2.26 -14.69 -13.59
CA GLU A 40 -3.19 -14.41 -14.68
C GLU A 40 -4.06 -15.63 -15.00
N LYS A 41 -3.47 -16.83 -15.06
CA LYS A 41 -4.24 -18.07 -15.23
C LYS A 41 -5.21 -18.28 -14.07
N SER A 42 -4.74 -18.15 -12.83
CA SER A 42 -5.60 -18.33 -11.64
C SER A 42 -6.78 -17.35 -11.62
N TYR A 43 -6.57 -16.08 -11.98
CA TYR A 43 -7.68 -15.12 -12.07
C TYR A 43 -8.66 -15.45 -13.20
N LYS A 44 -8.19 -15.98 -14.32
CA LYS A 44 -9.07 -16.47 -15.39
C LYS A 44 -9.92 -17.65 -14.91
N ASP A 45 -9.32 -18.57 -14.17
CA ASP A 45 -10.04 -19.71 -13.60
C ASP A 45 -11.10 -19.23 -12.61
N ILE A 46 -10.75 -18.29 -11.71
CA ILE A 46 -11.71 -17.66 -10.79
C ILE A 46 -12.91 -17.06 -11.54
N LEU A 47 -12.68 -16.30 -12.62
CA LEU A 47 -13.78 -15.73 -13.41
C LEU A 47 -14.68 -16.82 -14.01
N THR A 48 -14.08 -17.88 -14.53
CA THR A 48 -14.80 -19.00 -15.14
C THR A 48 -15.65 -19.76 -14.11
N GLU A 49 -15.08 -20.03 -12.92
CA GLU A 49 -15.78 -20.69 -11.81
C GLU A 49 -16.90 -19.84 -11.21
N LEU A 50 -16.81 -18.52 -11.32
CA LEU A 50 -17.90 -17.59 -10.96
C LEU A 50 -19.03 -17.55 -12.02
N GLY A 51 -18.88 -18.26 -13.14
CA GLY A 51 -19.86 -18.30 -14.23
C GLY A 51 -19.77 -17.15 -15.23
N GLU A 52 -18.68 -16.37 -15.21
CA GLU A 52 -18.45 -15.29 -16.18
C GLU A 52 -17.84 -15.80 -17.49
N ASP A 53 -18.14 -15.13 -18.61
CA ASP A 53 -17.45 -15.34 -19.89
C ASP A 53 -16.13 -14.55 -19.92
N ALA A 54 -15.01 -15.23 -19.67
CA ALA A 54 -13.68 -14.63 -19.70
C ALA A 54 -13.25 -14.09 -21.10
N THR A 55 -13.99 -14.42 -22.17
CA THR A 55 -13.72 -13.94 -23.53
C THR A 55 -14.45 -12.64 -23.89
N ARG A 56 -15.42 -12.19 -23.09
CA ARG A 56 -16.13 -10.93 -23.32
C ARG A 56 -15.18 -9.73 -23.24
N GLU A 57 -15.44 -8.72 -24.06
CA GLU A 57 -14.56 -7.54 -24.24
C GLU A 57 -14.02 -6.97 -22.92
N GLY A 58 -14.89 -6.78 -21.92
CA GLY A 58 -14.52 -6.22 -20.62
C GLY A 58 -13.60 -7.11 -19.74
N LEU A 59 -13.55 -8.42 -19.99
CA LEU A 59 -12.80 -9.39 -19.17
C LEU A 59 -11.55 -9.96 -19.82
N GLN A 60 -11.36 -9.81 -21.13
CA GLN A 60 -10.20 -10.37 -21.84
C GLN A 60 -8.86 -9.99 -21.20
N ARG A 61 -8.76 -8.77 -20.67
CA ARG A 61 -7.56 -8.24 -19.99
C ARG A 61 -7.69 -8.22 -18.47
N THR A 62 -8.82 -8.65 -17.90
CA THR A 62 -9.04 -8.64 -16.44
C THR A 62 -8.07 -9.54 -15.70
N PRO A 63 -7.79 -10.78 -16.13
CA PRO A 63 -6.87 -11.64 -15.39
C PRO A 63 -5.47 -11.04 -15.23
N LEU A 64 -4.92 -10.43 -16.28
CA LEU A 64 -3.63 -9.74 -16.22
C LEU A 64 -3.69 -8.49 -15.32
N ARG A 65 -4.75 -7.68 -15.43
CA ARG A 65 -4.95 -6.49 -14.59
C ARG A 65 -5.06 -6.87 -13.12
N ALA A 66 -5.81 -7.93 -12.81
CA ALA A 66 -5.98 -8.45 -11.46
C ALA A 66 -4.66 -8.99 -10.88
N ALA A 67 -3.89 -9.75 -11.67
CA ALA A 67 -2.57 -10.23 -11.28
C ALA A 67 -1.62 -9.08 -10.90
N LYS A 68 -1.52 -8.06 -11.76
CA LYS A 68 -0.69 -6.87 -11.50
C LYS A 68 -1.18 -6.07 -10.29
N ALA A 69 -2.49 -5.89 -10.15
CA ALA A 69 -3.08 -5.21 -9.01
C ALA A 69 -2.76 -5.93 -7.71
N MET A 70 -2.92 -7.25 -7.64
CA MET A 70 -2.62 -8.04 -6.45
C MET A 70 -1.14 -7.98 -6.07
N GLN A 71 -0.22 -8.03 -7.05
CA GLN A 71 1.20 -7.81 -6.80
C GLN A 71 1.49 -6.43 -6.22
N PHE A 72 0.88 -5.37 -6.77
CA PHE A 72 1.03 -4.02 -6.23
C PHE A 72 0.48 -3.91 -4.81
N LEU A 73 -0.70 -4.48 -4.54
CA LEU A 73 -1.34 -4.47 -3.23
C LEU A 73 -0.57 -5.30 -2.18
N THR A 74 0.35 -6.17 -2.62
CA THR A 74 1.18 -7.04 -1.76
C THR A 74 2.68 -6.73 -1.89
N LYS A 75 3.06 -5.63 -2.54
CA LYS A 75 4.48 -5.30 -2.80
C LYS A 75 5.31 -5.13 -1.52
N GLY A 76 4.65 -4.77 -0.42
CA GLY A 76 5.28 -4.49 0.87
C GLY A 76 6.02 -5.69 1.47
N TYR A 77 5.74 -6.92 1.02
CA TYR A 77 6.54 -8.10 1.39
C TYR A 77 7.98 -8.04 0.89
N ASN A 78 8.24 -7.31 -0.21
CA ASN A 78 9.56 -7.18 -0.82
C ASN A 78 10.24 -5.84 -0.49
N GLU A 79 9.64 -5.04 0.40
CA GLU A 79 10.18 -3.74 0.82
C GLU A 79 10.80 -3.84 2.22
N SER A 80 11.94 -3.20 2.42
CA SER A 80 12.66 -3.15 3.69
C SER A 80 12.50 -1.78 4.35
N VAL A 81 11.96 -1.74 5.57
CA VAL A 81 11.85 -0.49 6.34
C VAL A 81 13.23 0.12 6.60
N LYS A 82 14.23 -0.71 6.87
CA LYS A 82 15.61 -0.25 7.07
C LYS A 82 16.13 0.52 5.85
N GLU A 83 15.91 -0.01 4.66
CA GLU A 83 16.34 0.64 3.41
C GLU A 83 15.57 1.94 3.16
N ILE A 84 14.28 1.99 3.49
CA ILE A 84 13.47 3.21 3.37
C ILE A 84 13.96 4.32 4.29
N LEU A 85 14.43 3.95 5.48
CA LEU A 85 14.91 4.87 6.50
C LEU A 85 16.38 5.29 6.32
N ASN A 86 17.13 4.60 5.48
CA ASN A 86 18.52 4.97 5.18
C ASN A 86 18.61 6.44 4.76
N ASP A 87 19.64 7.11 5.29
CA ASP A 87 20.03 8.50 5.01
C ASP A 87 18.96 9.58 5.34
N ALA A 88 17.90 9.22 6.06
CA ALA A 88 16.81 10.15 6.42
C ALA A 88 16.58 10.26 7.94
N ILE A 89 17.56 9.84 8.74
CA ILE A 89 17.59 10.00 10.19
C ILE A 89 18.57 11.13 10.50
N PHE A 90 18.08 12.14 11.21
CA PHE A 90 18.83 13.34 11.58
C PHE A 90 19.00 13.39 13.10
N ASP A 91 20.19 13.76 13.56
CA ASP A 91 20.44 14.03 14.98
C ASP A 91 20.31 15.53 15.21
N GLU A 92 19.09 15.97 15.56
CA GLU A 92 18.75 17.39 15.73
C GLU A 92 18.61 17.79 17.20
N ASN A 93 18.95 16.90 18.14
CA ASN A 93 18.69 17.07 19.58
C ASN A 93 17.25 17.53 19.89
N HIS A 94 16.29 17.11 19.05
CA HIS A 94 14.88 17.45 19.21
C HIS A 94 14.29 16.59 20.34
N GLN A 95 13.54 17.21 21.26
CA GLN A 95 12.96 16.56 22.44
C GLN A 95 11.44 16.79 22.56
N GLU A 96 10.82 17.39 21.55
CA GLU A 96 9.38 17.61 21.50
C GLU A 96 8.68 16.48 20.74
N VAL A 97 7.39 16.28 21.03
CA VAL A 97 6.61 15.23 20.37
C VAL A 97 6.43 15.56 18.90
N VAL A 98 6.76 14.61 18.04
CA VAL A 98 6.49 14.68 16.60
C VAL A 98 5.21 13.91 16.31
N ILE A 99 4.27 14.55 15.60
CA ILE A 99 2.98 13.95 15.22
C ILE A 99 2.78 14.08 13.71
N VAL A 100 2.49 12.95 13.07
CA VAL A 100 1.99 12.89 11.69
C VAL A 100 0.63 12.23 11.70
N LYS A 101 -0.38 12.95 11.24
CA LYS A 101 -1.78 12.50 11.23
C LYS A 101 -2.31 12.40 9.81
N ASP A 102 -3.42 11.70 9.66
CA ASP A 102 -4.17 11.58 8.41
C ASP A 102 -3.34 10.90 7.29
N ILE A 103 -2.49 9.94 7.65
CA ILE A 103 -1.79 9.12 6.66
C ILE A 103 -2.79 8.13 6.09
N GLU A 104 -3.18 8.30 4.83
CA GLU A 104 -4.08 7.36 4.15
C GLU A 104 -3.43 5.97 4.08
N MET A 105 -4.20 4.95 4.48
CA MET A 105 -3.75 3.57 4.39
C MET A 105 -4.78 2.70 3.67
N PHE A 106 -4.26 1.83 2.80
CA PHE A 106 -5.01 0.81 2.08
C PHE A 106 -4.31 -0.53 2.28
N SER A 107 -5.06 -1.55 2.67
CA SER A 107 -4.56 -2.89 2.94
C SER A 107 -5.56 -3.97 2.54
N LEU A 108 -5.13 -5.23 2.50
CA LEU A 108 -5.99 -6.37 2.23
C LEU A 108 -6.19 -7.19 3.51
N CYS A 109 -7.43 -7.56 3.83
CA CYS A 109 -7.72 -8.45 4.94
C CYS A 109 -7.23 -9.86 4.62
N GLU A 110 -6.43 -10.48 5.49
CA GLU A 110 -5.89 -11.82 5.25
C GLU A 110 -6.95 -12.93 5.26
N HIS A 111 -8.11 -12.69 5.88
CA HIS A 111 -9.18 -13.69 5.97
C HIS A 111 -10.02 -13.80 4.69
N HIS A 112 -10.17 -12.70 3.95
CA HIS A 112 -11.11 -12.62 2.82
C HIS A 112 -10.48 -12.08 1.54
N LEU A 113 -9.25 -11.57 1.61
CA LEU A 113 -8.56 -10.86 0.53
C LEU A 113 -9.32 -9.62 0.03
N VAL A 114 -10.22 -9.09 0.87
CA VAL A 114 -11.01 -7.88 0.60
C VAL A 114 -10.29 -6.66 1.19
N PRO A 115 -10.30 -5.50 0.50
CA PRO A 115 -9.67 -4.30 1.03
C PRO A 115 -10.30 -3.80 2.33
N PHE A 116 -9.45 -3.28 3.21
CA PHE A 116 -9.85 -2.33 4.23
C PHE A 116 -8.97 -1.07 4.11
N PHE A 117 -9.54 0.06 4.46
CA PHE A 117 -8.91 1.37 4.32
C PHE A 117 -9.23 2.23 5.52
N GLY A 118 -8.36 3.20 5.78
CA GLY A 118 -8.48 4.06 6.94
C GLY A 118 -7.36 5.09 6.97
N LYS A 119 -7.11 5.62 8.16
CA LYS A 119 -6.06 6.61 8.39
C LYS A 119 -5.19 6.17 9.55
N ALA A 120 -3.88 6.22 9.34
CA ALA A 120 -2.92 6.06 10.41
C ALA A 120 -2.51 7.43 10.96
N HIS A 121 -2.37 7.47 12.29
CA HIS A 121 -1.84 8.58 13.05
C HIS A 121 -0.65 8.09 13.85
N ILE A 122 0.49 8.74 13.70
CA ILE A 122 1.75 8.36 14.30
C ILE A 122 2.21 9.51 15.19
N ALA A 123 2.53 9.21 16.44
CA ALA A 123 3.20 10.12 17.35
C ALA A 123 4.42 9.44 17.96
N TYR A 124 5.54 10.15 18.07
CA TYR A 124 6.69 9.65 18.83
C TYR A 124 7.40 10.78 19.54
N LEU A 125 8.05 10.44 20.66
CA LEU A 125 8.88 11.35 21.44
C LEU A 125 10.36 11.06 21.11
N PRO A 126 11.02 11.86 20.28
CA PRO A 126 12.38 11.61 19.84
C PRO A 126 13.37 11.56 21.01
N ASN A 127 14.39 10.73 20.86
CA ASN A 127 15.59 10.76 21.70
C ASN A 127 16.77 11.15 20.81
N LYS A 128 16.85 12.46 20.50
CA LYS A 128 17.84 13.07 19.58
C LYS A 128 17.64 12.77 18.09
N LYS A 129 17.25 11.53 17.74
CA LYS A 129 17.01 11.09 16.37
C LYS A 129 15.61 11.48 15.87
N VAL A 130 15.54 12.19 14.75
CA VAL A 130 14.32 12.55 14.02
C VAL A 130 14.35 11.91 12.64
N VAL A 131 13.18 11.54 12.09
CA VAL A 131 13.06 11.04 10.73
C VAL A 131 12.32 12.03 9.84
N GLY A 132 12.70 12.12 8.57
CA GLY A 132 11.90 12.88 7.60
C GLY A 132 10.45 12.41 7.56
N LEU A 133 9.49 13.34 7.69
CA LEU A 133 8.06 13.04 7.86
C LEU A 133 7.49 12.14 6.75
N SER A 134 7.98 12.28 5.51
CA SER A 134 7.57 11.45 4.38
C SER A 134 7.92 9.97 4.54
N LYS A 135 8.92 9.62 5.37
CA LYS A 135 9.32 8.24 5.64
C LYS A 135 8.36 7.51 6.56
N LEU A 136 7.69 8.22 7.46
CA LEU A 136 6.64 7.63 8.29
C LEU A 136 5.48 7.11 7.43
N ALA A 137 5.05 7.88 6.44
CA ALA A 137 4.05 7.43 5.47
C ALA A 137 4.53 6.20 4.65
N ARG A 138 5.82 6.13 4.32
CA ARG A 138 6.40 4.96 3.63
C ARG A 138 6.44 3.72 4.53
N ILE A 139 6.70 3.85 5.82
CA ILE A 139 6.60 2.72 6.77
C ILE A 139 5.17 2.19 6.79
N VAL A 140 4.17 3.08 6.85
CA VAL A 140 2.75 2.67 6.77
C VAL A 140 2.48 1.89 5.49
N GLU A 141 2.96 2.39 4.34
CA GLU A 141 2.78 1.73 3.04
C GLU A 141 3.39 0.32 3.01
N VAL A 142 4.61 0.13 3.52
CA VAL A 142 5.30 -1.18 3.53
C VAL A 142 4.49 -2.25 4.25
N TYR A 143 3.87 -1.90 5.37
CA TYR A 143 3.08 -2.84 6.14
C TYR A 143 1.64 -2.94 5.64
N SER A 144 1.05 -1.86 5.12
CA SER A 144 -0.32 -1.88 4.59
C SER A 144 -0.40 -2.58 3.23
N ARG A 145 0.68 -2.61 2.44
CA ARG A 145 0.74 -3.34 1.15
C ARG A 145 1.04 -4.83 1.37
N ARG A 146 0.27 -5.48 2.25
CA ARG A 146 0.34 -6.90 2.62
C ARG A 146 -1.06 -7.43 2.94
N PHE A 147 -1.18 -8.74 3.09
CA PHE A 147 -2.33 -9.32 3.81
C PHE A 147 -2.17 -9.05 5.31
N GLN A 148 -3.21 -8.50 5.93
CA GLN A 148 -3.14 -7.94 7.27
C GLN A 148 -4.40 -8.16 8.10
N VAL A 149 -4.19 -7.96 9.40
CA VAL A 149 -5.19 -7.69 10.44
C VAL A 149 -4.85 -6.33 11.04
N GLN A 150 -5.86 -5.49 11.34
CA GLN A 150 -5.65 -4.09 11.71
C GLN A 150 -4.75 -3.94 12.95
N GLU A 151 -4.94 -4.77 13.96
CA GLU A 151 -4.17 -4.80 15.19
C GLU A 151 -2.69 -5.17 14.96
N ARG A 152 -2.43 -6.02 13.95
CA ARG A 152 -1.06 -6.40 13.58
C ARG A 152 -0.38 -5.26 12.82
N LEU A 153 -1.10 -4.63 11.91
CA LEU A 153 -0.60 -3.51 11.11
C LEU A 153 -0.11 -2.35 12.00
N THR A 154 -0.94 -1.89 12.95
CA THR A 154 -0.58 -0.80 13.86
C THR A 154 0.64 -1.15 14.73
N LYS A 155 0.68 -2.38 15.26
CA LYS A 155 1.81 -2.88 16.05
C LYS A 155 3.11 -2.93 15.23
N GLN A 156 3.07 -3.41 13.99
CA GLN A 156 4.23 -3.49 13.11
C GLN A 156 4.81 -2.10 12.79
N ILE A 157 3.95 -1.13 12.50
CA ILE A 157 4.37 0.26 12.25
C ILE A 157 5.06 0.83 13.51
N ALA A 158 4.46 0.67 14.69
CA ALA A 158 5.01 1.15 15.95
C ALA A 158 6.38 0.50 16.26
N SER A 159 6.48 -0.82 16.11
CA SER A 159 7.73 -1.57 16.32
C SER A 159 8.83 -1.10 15.37
N ALA A 160 8.52 -0.91 14.09
CA ALA A 160 9.51 -0.48 13.10
C ALA A 160 10.08 0.91 13.39
N ILE A 161 9.22 1.85 13.83
CA ILE A 161 9.66 3.19 14.26
C ILE A 161 10.50 3.08 15.52
N SER A 162 10.08 2.26 16.48
CA SER A 162 10.82 2.05 17.73
C SER A 162 12.22 1.48 17.49
N GLU A 163 12.34 0.47 16.62
CA GLU A 163 13.60 -0.17 16.28
C GLU A 163 14.54 0.77 15.53
N ALA A 164 14.01 1.64 14.67
CA ALA A 164 14.84 2.52 13.85
C ALA A 164 15.31 3.79 14.58
N LEU A 165 14.45 4.38 15.42
CA LEU A 165 14.71 5.68 16.03
C LEU A 165 15.07 5.61 17.51
N GLU A 166 14.80 4.48 18.18
CA GLU A 166 14.94 4.33 19.63
C GLU A 166 14.34 5.51 20.42
N PRO A 167 13.08 5.92 20.11
CA PRO A 167 12.45 7.07 20.75
C PRO A 167 12.13 6.76 22.20
N ALA A 168 11.89 7.80 23.02
CA ALA A 168 11.41 7.61 24.38
C ALA A 168 9.99 6.99 24.43
N GLY A 169 9.22 7.14 23.35
CA GLY A 169 7.94 6.47 23.17
C GLY A 169 7.40 6.63 21.76
N VAL A 170 6.55 5.70 21.34
CA VAL A 170 5.84 5.72 20.06
C VAL A 170 4.39 5.28 20.27
N ALA A 171 3.47 5.94 19.58
CA ALA A 171 2.06 5.60 19.52
C ALA A 171 1.59 5.59 18.08
N VAL A 172 0.83 4.56 17.71
CA VAL A 172 0.20 4.43 16.40
C VAL A 172 -1.28 4.13 16.61
N VAL A 173 -2.13 4.94 15.98
CA VAL A 173 -3.59 4.77 15.97
C VAL A 173 -4.01 4.61 14.52
N GLY A 174 -4.86 3.63 14.22
CA GLY A 174 -5.30 3.29 12.86
C GLY A 174 -6.79 3.02 12.78
#